data_AF-A0A2M6Y1Z4-F1
#
_entry.id   AF-A0A2M6Y1Z4-F1
#
_cell.length_a   1.000
_cell.length_b   1.000
_cell.length_c   1.000
_cell.angle_alpha   90.00
_cell.angle_beta   90.00
_cell.angle_gamma   90.00
#
_symmetry.space_group_name_H-M   'P 1'
#
loop_
_entity.id
_entity.type
_entity.pdbx_description
1 polymer ?
#
loop_
_entity_poly.entity_id
_entity_poly.type
_entity_poly.pdbx_seq_one_letter_code
_entity_poly.pdbx_strand_id
1 'polypeptide(L)'
;MFLAALFLAGCSTDLRKKVPPLEDVLRAGPLASIIVYKGNVALGQSGPSADGMDLSIGGSAALSAQGRDANNRPIKISPVWTASKPDLIEITPASGDIVMVKGLREGTVEVVAEYKGVRKTINYIFIK
;
A
#
# COMPACT_ATOMS: atom_id res chain seq x y z
N MET A 1 -39.04 5.87 45.39
CA MET A 1 -37.65 6.11 45.78
C MET A 1 -36.83 6.19 44.49
N PHE A 2 -35.91 7.16 44.45
CA PHE A 2 -35.17 7.68 43.31
C PHE A 2 -34.23 6.65 42.63
N LEU A 3 -33.94 6.91 41.35
CA LEU A 3 -32.60 6.92 40.72
C LEU A 3 -32.26 5.87 39.62
N ALA A 4 -32.08 6.45 38.42
CA ALA A 4 -31.28 6.13 37.24
C ALA A 4 -30.27 4.95 37.22
N ALA A 5 -30.13 4.33 36.05
CA ALA A 5 -28.87 4.32 35.29
C ALA A 5 -29.06 3.84 33.83
N LEU A 6 -28.78 4.74 32.89
CA LEU A 6 -28.42 4.44 31.50
C LEU A 6 -27.16 3.56 31.48
N PHE A 7 -27.12 2.52 30.66
CA PHE A 7 -25.86 2.01 30.10
C PHE A 7 -25.99 1.84 28.60
N LEU A 8 -25.51 2.87 27.89
CA LEU A 8 -25.05 2.76 26.52
C LEU A 8 -23.77 1.90 26.55
N ALA A 9 -23.87 0.63 26.18
CA ALA A 9 -22.68 -0.17 25.90
C ALA A 9 -22.17 0.23 24.52
N GLY A 10 -21.13 1.07 24.53
CA GLY A 10 -20.46 1.58 23.36
C GLY A 10 -19.76 0.50 22.52
N CYS A 11 -19.66 0.81 21.23
CA CYS A 11 -18.82 0.14 20.26
C CYS A 11 -17.40 -0.06 20.79
N SER A 12 -16.89 -1.28 20.66
CA SER A 12 -15.44 -1.51 20.56
C SER A 12 -15.20 -2.53 19.46
N THR A 13 -15.22 -2.04 18.22
CA THR A 13 -14.57 -2.72 17.11
C THR A 13 -13.06 -2.64 17.37
N ASP A 14 -12.56 -3.61 18.12
CA ASP A 14 -11.13 -3.83 18.32
C ASP A 14 -10.51 -4.30 17.00
N LEU A 15 -10.27 -3.35 16.09
CA LEU A 15 -9.50 -3.54 14.86
C LEU A 15 -7.99 -3.49 15.19
N ARG A 16 -7.54 -4.26 16.20
CA ARG A 16 -6.13 -4.59 16.33
C ARG A 16 -5.78 -5.60 15.24
N LYS A 17 -5.44 -5.03 14.10
CA LYS A 17 -4.94 -5.66 12.89
C LYS A 17 -3.68 -6.47 13.26
N LYS A 18 -3.91 -7.75 13.58
CA LYS A 18 -2.89 -8.69 14.05
C LYS A 18 -1.91 -8.90 12.89
N VAL A 19 -0.63 -8.60 13.12
CA VAL A 19 0.42 -8.98 12.17
C VAL A 19 0.37 -10.49 12.01
N PRO A 20 0.25 -11.03 10.77
CA PRO A 20 0.18 -12.47 10.60
C PRO A 20 1.48 -13.11 11.13
N PRO A 21 1.37 -14.24 11.85
CA PRO A 21 2.54 -15.01 12.29
C PRO A 21 3.46 -15.34 11.11
N LEU A 22 4.78 -15.25 11.30
CA LEU A 22 5.80 -15.51 10.27
C LEU A 22 5.66 -16.89 9.61
N GLU A 23 5.11 -17.87 10.33
CA GLU A 23 4.84 -19.23 9.85
C GLU A 23 3.78 -19.31 8.73
N ASP A 24 2.85 -18.36 8.64
CA ASP A 24 1.80 -18.32 7.60
C ASP A 24 2.35 -17.77 6.28
N VAL A 25 3.39 -16.90 6.35
CA VAL A 25 4.09 -16.36 5.17
C VAL A 25 4.93 -17.44 4.46
N LEU A 26 5.45 -18.42 5.20
CA LEU A 26 6.25 -19.53 4.66
C LEU A 26 5.39 -20.61 3.97
N ARG A 27 4.07 -20.60 4.15
CA ARG A 27 3.11 -21.48 3.44
C ARG A 27 2.35 -20.77 2.33
N ALA A 28 2.74 -19.55 1.98
CA ALA A 28 2.11 -18.83 0.88
C ALA A 28 2.42 -19.53 -0.45
N GLY A 29 1.40 -19.65 -1.30
CA GLY A 29 1.51 -20.23 -2.63
C GLY A 29 2.27 -19.34 -3.62
N PRO A 30 2.22 -19.64 -4.93
CA PRO A 30 2.77 -18.76 -5.95
C PRO A 30 2.09 -17.38 -5.92
N LEU A 31 2.83 -16.35 -6.33
CA LEU A 31 2.31 -14.99 -6.45
C LEU A 31 1.15 -14.95 -7.46
N ALA A 32 0.00 -14.44 -7.02
CA ALA A 32 -1.19 -14.27 -7.85
C ALA A 32 -1.47 -12.79 -8.16
N SER A 33 -1.29 -11.89 -7.18
CA SER A 33 -1.53 -10.46 -7.37
C SER A 33 -0.61 -9.58 -6.52
N ILE A 34 -0.53 -8.30 -6.87
CA ILE A 34 0.19 -7.27 -6.12
C ILE A 34 -0.82 -6.22 -5.66
N ILE A 35 -0.76 -5.84 -4.39
CA ILE A 35 -1.51 -4.73 -3.82
C ILE A 35 -0.51 -3.64 -3.44
N VAL A 36 -0.87 -2.38 -3.72
CA VAL A 36 -0.06 -1.23 -3.32
C VAL A 36 -0.86 -0.32 -2.40
N TYR A 37 -0.24 0.07 -1.30
CA TYR A 37 -0.78 1.01 -0.34
C TYR A 37 0.02 2.31 -0.30
N LYS A 38 -0.66 3.39 0.07
CA LYS A 38 -0.02 4.64 0.47
C LYS A 38 0.55 4.49 1.88
N GLY A 39 1.79 4.90 2.07
CA GLY A 39 2.52 4.84 3.33
C GLY A 39 3.32 3.54 3.51
N ASN A 40 4.01 3.44 4.66
CA ASN A 40 4.67 2.22 5.08
C ASN A 40 3.64 1.27 5.72
N VAL A 41 3.23 0.23 4.98
CA VAL A 41 2.27 -0.76 5.45
C VAL A 41 2.97 -2.12 5.56
N ALA A 42 3.08 -2.61 6.79
CA ALA A 42 3.70 -3.90 7.07
C ALA A 42 2.98 -5.06 6.37
N LEU A 43 3.72 -6.13 6.08
CA LEU A 43 3.20 -7.31 5.39
C LEU A 43 1.95 -7.87 6.09
N GLY A 44 0.89 -8.12 5.31
CA GLY A 44 -0.39 -8.64 5.80
C GLY A 44 -1.29 -7.58 6.45
N GLN A 45 -0.79 -6.37 6.67
CA GLN A 45 -1.62 -5.23 7.04
C GLN A 45 -2.25 -4.61 5.80
N SER A 46 -3.35 -3.91 6.00
CA SER A 46 -3.98 -3.11 4.95
C SER A 46 -3.81 -1.62 5.27
N GLY A 47 -3.67 -0.80 4.24
CA GLY A 47 -3.66 0.66 4.35
C GLY A 47 -4.57 1.31 3.31
N PRO A 48 -4.50 2.64 3.18
CA PRO A 48 -5.15 3.36 2.10
C PRO A 48 -4.60 2.90 0.75
N SER A 49 -5.47 2.80 -0.26
CA SER A 49 -5.02 2.54 -1.64
C SER A 49 -4.09 3.66 -2.12
N ALA A 50 -3.14 3.31 -2.99
CA ALA A 50 -2.32 4.30 -3.69
C ALA A 50 -3.00 4.87 -4.95
N ASP A 51 -4.07 4.23 -5.44
CA ASP A 51 -4.82 4.70 -6.61
C ASP A 51 -5.47 6.07 -6.34
N GLY A 52 -5.36 7.00 -7.28
CA GLY A 52 -5.93 8.36 -7.17
C GLY A 52 -5.26 9.25 -6.14
N MET A 53 -4.00 8.98 -5.78
CA MET A 53 -3.28 9.77 -4.78
C MET A 53 -2.90 11.16 -5.28
N ASP A 54 -3.14 12.17 -4.45
CA ASP A 54 -2.56 13.51 -4.61
C ASP A 54 -1.18 13.62 -3.93
N LEU A 55 -0.24 14.27 -4.59
CA LEU A 55 1.12 14.56 -4.12
C LEU A 55 1.47 16.02 -4.43
N SER A 56 2.05 16.73 -3.47
CA SER A 56 2.49 18.11 -3.73
C SER A 56 3.77 18.17 -4.56
N ILE A 57 3.94 19.20 -5.37
CA ILE A 57 5.24 19.48 -6.01
C ILE A 57 6.31 19.67 -4.93
N GLY A 58 7.42 18.96 -5.05
CA GLY A 58 8.48 18.88 -4.03
C GLY A 58 8.15 17.98 -2.83
N GLY A 59 6.89 17.60 -2.66
CA GLY A 59 6.42 16.69 -1.62
C GLY A 59 6.82 15.24 -1.90
N SER A 60 6.83 14.43 -0.85
CA SER A 60 7.15 13.01 -0.93
C SER A 60 6.14 12.13 -0.20
N ALA A 61 5.96 10.90 -0.66
CA ALA A 61 5.17 9.89 0.01
C ALA A 61 5.80 8.51 -0.10
N ALA A 62 5.58 7.66 0.90
CA ALA A 62 5.94 6.26 0.79
C ALA A 62 4.84 5.49 0.03
N LEU A 63 5.25 4.52 -0.76
CA LEU A 63 4.39 3.48 -1.32
C LEU A 63 4.89 2.13 -0.84
N SER A 64 3.97 1.24 -0.44
CA SER A 64 4.30 -0.12 -0.04
C SER A 64 3.57 -1.14 -0.89
N ALA A 65 4.29 -2.10 -1.45
CA ALA A 65 3.75 -3.19 -2.24
C ALA A 65 3.81 -4.50 -1.48
N GLN A 66 2.74 -5.29 -1.59
CA GLN A 66 2.66 -6.63 -1.01
C GLN A 66 2.09 -7.59 -2.05
N GLY A 67 2.66 -8.80 -2.10
CA GLY A 67 2.10 -9.87 -2.90
C GLY A 67 0.93 -10.53 -2.19
N ARG A 68 0.05 -11.17 -2.97
CA ARG A 68 -0.97 -12.10 -2.50
C ARG A 68 -0.88 -13.39 -3.31
N ASP A 69 -1.01 -14.53 -2.64
CA ASP A 69 -1.21 -15.81 -3.32
C ASP A 69 -2.68 -15.98 -3.77
N ALA A 70 -3.00 -17.12 -4.40
CA ALA A 70 -4.36 -17.43 -4.85
C ALA A 70 -5.38 -17.53 -3.70
N ASN A 71 -4.93 -17.73 -2.46
CA ASN A 71 -5.76 -17.79 -1.24
C ASN A 71 -5.76 -16.45 -0.48
N ASN A 72 -5.27 -15.38 -1.11
CA ASN A 72 -5.14 -14.05 -0.52
C ASN A 72 -4.20 -13.97 0.71
N ARG A 73 -3.26 -14.92 0.86
CA ARG A 73 -2.23 -14.86 1.89
C ARG A 73 -1.13 -13.88 1.49
N PRO A 74 -0.59 -13.09 2.44
CA PRO A 74 0.43 -12.10 2.15
C PRO A 74 1.79 -12.73 1.82
N ILE A 75 2.40 -12.29 0.72
CA ILE A 75 3.75 -12.67 0.28
C ILE A 75 4.66 -11.45 0.31
N LYS A 76 5.86 -11.61 0.89
CA LYS A 76 6.92 -10.60 0.77
C LYS A 76 7.46 -10.58 -0.66
N ILE A 77 7.47 -9.40 -1.28
CA ILE A 77 7.94 -9.18 -2.65
C ILE A 77 8.92 -8.01 -2.68
N SER A 78 9.73 -7.90 -3.73
CA SER A 78 10.58 -6.73 -3.98
C SER A 78 10.40 -6.30 -5.43
N PRO A 79 9.28 -5.64 -5.77
CA PRO A 79 8.99 -5.22 -7.14
C PRO A 79 9.98 -4.18 -7.65
N VAL A 80 10.07 -4.10 -8.96
CA VAL A 80 10.64 -2.95 -9.68
C VAL A 80 9.51 -1.95 -9.92
N TRP A 81 9.80 -0.67 -9.70
CA TRP A 81 8.85 0.42 -9.84
C TRP A 81 9.20 1.28 -11.03
N THR A 82 8.20 1.58 -11.87
CA THR A 82 8.37 2.44 -13.05
C THR A 82 7.27 3.47 -13.11
N ALA A 83 7.61 4.69 -13.52
CA ALA A 83 6.66 5.77 -13.76
C ALA A 83 6.46 5.94 -15.27
N SER A 84 5.22 6.17 -15.70
CA SER A 84 4.92 6.44 -17.11
C SER A 84 5.52 7.77 -17.61
N LYS A 85 5.78 8.71 -16.69
CA LYS A 85 6.39 10.02 -16.95
C LYS A 85 7.44 10.33 -15.89
N PRO A 86 8.70 9.86 -16.05
CA PRO A 86 9.75 10.05 -15.04
C PRO A 86 10.13 11.52 -14.82
N ASP A 87 9.84 12.43 -15.76
CA ASP A 87 10.09 13.87 -15.57
C ASP A 87 9.14 14.54 -14.57
N LEU A 88 8.03 13.88 -14.20
CA LEU A 88 7.07 14.38 -13.23
C LEU A 88 7.31 13.85 -11.80
N ILE A 89 7.95 12.70 -11.66
CA ILE A 89 8.10 12.01 -10.37
C ILE A 89 9.43 11.26 -10.28
N GLU A 90 10.04 11.29 -9.11
CA GLU A 90 11.20 10.48 -8.76
C GLU A 90 10.77 9.33 -7.84
N ILE A 91 11.29 8.12 -8.06
CA ILE A 91 11.03 6.94 -7.22
C ILE A 91 12.35 6.41 -6.66
N THR A 92 12.48 6.42 -5.33
CA THR A 92 13.72 6.06 -4.64
C THR A 92 13.46 5.13 -3.44
N PRO A 93 14.06 3.92 -3.40
CA PRO A 93 14.77 3.25 -4.49
C PRO A 93 13.83 2.84 -5.64
N ALA A 94 14.36 2.52 -6.82
CA ALA A 94 13.57 2.03 -7.96
C ALA A 94 13.08 0.57 -7.81
N SER A 95 13.48 -0.12 -6.74
CA SER A 95 13.05 -1.48 -6.43
C SER A 95 12.99 -1.70 -4.93
N GLY A 96 12.01 -2.46 -4.46
CA GLY A 96 11.79 -2.72 -3.04
C GLY A 96 10.31 -2.95 -2.71
N ASP A 97 10.04 -3.53 -1.53
CA ASP A 97 8.69 -3.58 -0.97
C ASP A 97 8.17 -2.19 -0.59
N ILE A 98 9.07 -1.27 -0.23
CA ILE A 98 8.75 0.12 0.09
C ILE A 98 9.63 1.05 -0.73
N VAL A 99 9.02 2.07 -1.33
CA VAL A 99 9.70 3.13 -2.07
C VAL A 99 9.18 4.49 -1.65
N MET A 100 10.02 5.52 -1.80
CA MET A 100 9.62 6.91 -1.68
C MET A 100 9.37 7.49 -3.07
N VAL A 101 8.21 8.10 -3.26
CA VAL A 101 7.88 8.84 -4.47
C VAL A 101 7.90 10.34 -4.17
N LYS A 102 8.57 11.12 -5.01
CA LYS A 102 8.68 12.57 -4.88
C LYS A 102 8.15 13.27 -6.12
N GLY A 103 7.21 14.21 -5.94
CA GLY A 103 6.67 15.01 -7.02
C GLY A 103 7.69 16.05 -7.48
N LEU A 104 7.97 16.10 -8.78
CA LEU A 104 8.94 17.04 -9.37
C LEU A 104 8.24 18.19 -10.07
N ARG A 105 7.16 17.90 -10.82
CA ARG A 105 6.45 18.85 -11.67
C ARG A 105 4.96 18.52 -11.71
N GLU A 106 4.14 19.55 -11.92
CA GLU A 106 2.69 19.39 -12.04
C GLU A 106 2.30 18.40 -13.15
N GLY A 107 1.29 17.57 -12.89
CA GLY A 107 0.70 16.69 -13.89
C GLY A 107 0.18 15.38 -13.30
N THR A 108 -0.21 14.47 -14.19
CA THR A 108 -0.71 13.13 -13.80
C THR A 108 0.20 12.04 -14.34
N VAL A 109 0.57 11.11 -13.47
CA VAL A 109 1.45 9.97 -13.79
C VAL A 109 0.84 8.64 -13.32
N GLU A 110 1.16 7.57 -14.03
CA GLU A 110 0.86 6.20 -13.62
C GLU A 110 2.15 5.56 -13.12
N VAL A 111 2.05 4.77 -12.05
CA VAL A 111 3.19 4.03 -11.50
C VAL A 111 2.88 2.53 -11.53
N VAL A 112 3.81 1.74 -12.05
CA VAL A 112 3.68 0.29 -12.13
C VAL A 112 4.65 -0.36 -11.15
N ALA A 113 4.13 -1.23 -10.31
CA ALA A 113 4.92 -2.18 -9.53
C ALA A 113 4.89 -3.54 -10.23
N GLU A 114 6.05 -4.05 -10.65
CA GLU A 114 6.17 -5.37 -11.30
C GLU A 114 7.06 -6.30 -10.47
N TYR A 115 6.61 -7.54 -10.26
CA TYR A 115 7.42 -8.59 -9.67
C TYR A 115 7.11 -9.93 -10.33
N LYS A 116 8.14 -10.58 -10.91
CA LYS A 116 8.05 -11.88 -11.58
C LYS A 116 6.92 -11.95 -12.63
N GLY A 117 6.75 -10.88 -13.41
CA GLY A 117 5.73 -10.80 -14.47
C GLY A 117 4.31 -10.42 -14.00
N VAL A 118 4.06 -10.39 -12.69
CA VAL A 118 2.81 -9.86 -12.13
C VAL A 118 2.94 -8.35 -11.96
N ARG A 119 1.93 -7.60 -12.42
CA ARG A 119 1.92 -6.13 -12.43
C ARG A 119 0.75 -5.57 -11.63
N LYS A 120 1.00 -4.46 -10.94
CA LYS A 120 -0.04 -3.58 -10.41
C LYS A 120 0.23 -2.15 -10.88
N THR A 121 -0.70 -1.61 -11.66
CA THR A 121 -0.73 -0.20 -12.02
C THR A 121 -1.47 0.60 -10.95
N ILE A 122 -0.85 1.69 -10.53
CA ILE A 122 -1.40 2.73 -9.68
C ILE A 122 -1.83 3.84 -10.62
N ASN A 123 -3.12 4.03 -10.74
CA ASN A 123 -3.68 4.98 -11.68
C ASN A 123 -3.75 6.36 -11.03
N TYR A 124 -3.45 7.38 -11.84
CA TYR A 124 -3.71 8.77 -11.52
C TYR A 124 -3.04 9.28 -10.24
N ILE A 125 -1.70 9.25 -10.17
CA ILE A 125 -0.99 10.07 -9.18
C ILE A 125 -1.01 11.51 -9.69
N PHE A 126 -1.72 12.38 -8.98
CA PHE A 126 -1.84 13.81 -9.29
C PHE A 126 -0.76 14.60 -8.56
N ILE A 127 0.05 15.32 -9.30
CA ILE A 127 1.10 16.18 -8.76
C ILE A 127 0.65 17.63 -8.94
N LYS A 128 0.47 18.38 -7.85
CA LYS A 128 -0.05 19.76 -7.85
C LYS A 128 0.46 20.60 -6.69
#